data_AF-A0A0B1SPL2-F1
#
_entry.id   AF-A0A0B1SPL2-F1
#
_cell.length_a   1.000
_cell.length_b   1.000
_cell.length_c   1.000
_cell.angle_alpha   90.00
_cell.angle_beta   90.00
_cell.angle_gamma   90.00
#
_symmetry.space_group_name_H-M   'P 1'
#
loop_
_entity.id
_entity.type
_entity.pdbx_description
1 polymer ?
#
loop_
_entity_poly.entity_id
_entity_poly.type
_entity_poly.pdbx_seq_one_letter_code
_entity_poly.pdbx_strand_id
1 'polypeptide(L)'
;MGQNFPAVKITFNHYLEYLGLKKLTKISTRVPAEISNNRILEFTFEEVEMFTALLQAKNRIEGAFPSENLPAGVCVFNSDKNDIAAIPENCTTLLGLLYYERHLFTDLEVRKLQQIRKIYGNINFSEMPIENLSIFSNVEKIISLNASVPAVQFYGLDKLTSIELPKLQNLYSYSDMRFSIVSCTSINITNETCSFFERANHQASRY
;
A
#
# COMPACT_ATOMS: atom_id res chain seq x y z
N MET A 1 -1.47 21.18 22.30
CA MET A 1 -1.34 20.35 21.08
C MET A 1 -0.89 21.26 19.96
N GLY A 2 0.40 21.21 19.57
CA GLY A 2 0.89 22.03 18.46
C GLY A 2 0.50 21.41 17.12
N GLN A 3 -0.15 22.17 16.25
CA GLN A 3 -0.33 21.78 14.85
C GLN A 3 1.06 21.71 14.21
N ASN A 4 1.50 20.50 13.86
CA ASN A 4 2.74 20.28 13.12
C ASN A 4 2.46 20.49 11.63
N PHE A 5 3.00 21.56 11.08
CA PHE A 5 2.97 21.80 9.64
C PHE A 5 4.09 20.99 8.96
N PRO A 6 3.86 20.44 7.76
CA PRO A 6 4.92 19.79 6.99
C PRO A 6 6.01 20.81 6.64
N ALA A 7 7.26 20.35 6.53
CA ALA A 7 8.38 21.21 6.14
C ALA A 7 8.25 21.66 4.67
N VAL A 8 7.61 20.83 3.84
CA VAL A 8 7.26 21.15 2.44
C VAL A 8 5.80 20.79 2.19
N LYS A 9 5.00 21.72 1.68
CA LYS A 9 3.60 21.46 1.29
C LYS A 9 3.40 21.77 -0.19
N ILE A 10 3.01 20.77 -0.97
CA ILE A 10 2.76 20.89 -2.42
C ILE A 10 1.36 20.38 -2.71
N THR A 11 0.41 21.29 -2.87
CA THR A 11 -1.01 20.94 -3.08
C THR A 11 -1.61 21.62 -4.29
N PHE A 12 -2.56 20.95 -4.96
CA PHE A 12 -3.30 21.49 -6.12
C PHE A 12 -2.40 21.93 -7.27
N ASN A 13 -1.29 21.23 -7.47
CA ASN A 13 -0.35 21.55 -8.51
C ASN A 13 -0.59 20.68 -9.73
N HIS A 14 -1.23 21.26 -10.73
CA HIS A 14 -1.47 20.57 -12.00
C HIS A 14 -0.16 20.41 -12.78
N TYR A 15 0.78 21.39 -12.72
CA TYR A 15 2.04 21.41 -13.48
C TYR A 15 3.19 22.28 -12.90
N LEU A 16 3.07 22.84 -11.68
CA LEU A 16 3.97 23.89 -11.15
C LEU A 16 4.24 25.02 -12.16
N GLU A 17 3.28 25.25 -13.06
CA GLU A 17 3.44 26.09 -14.24
C GLU A 17 3.67 27.55 -13.85
N TYR A 18 2.98 28.00 -12.80
CA TYR A 18 3.15 29.30 -12.17
C TYR A 18 4.54 29.52 -11.53
N LEU A 19 5.26 28.42 -11.22
CA LEU A 19 6.64 28.46 -10.71
C LEU A 19 7.68 28.15 -11.81
N GLY A 20 7.26 28.02 -13.08
CA GLY A 20 8.14 27.72 -14.21
C GLY A 20 8.62 26.26 -14.29
N LEU A 21 8.12 25.37 -13.43
CA LEU A 21 8.57 23.97 -13.32
C LEU A 21 7.68 23.01 -14.14
N LYS A 22 7.40 23.36 -15.39
CA LYS A 22 6.43 22.67 -16.28
C LYS A 22 6.70 21.17 -16.54
N LYS A 23 7.84 20.65 -16.07
CA LYS A 23 8.31 19.28 -16.27
C LYS A 23 8.60 18.53 -14.96
N LEU A 24 8.24 19.10 -13.80
CA LEU A 24 8.49 18.42 -12.53
C LEU A 24 7.47 17.31 -12.33
N THR A 25 7.82 16.12 -12.79
CA THR A 25 7.06 14.88 -12.57
C THR A 25 7.55 14.10 -11.34
N LYS A 26 8.70 14.50 -10.78
CA LYS A 26 9.41 13.76 -9.72
C LYS A 26 9.90 14.70 -8.62
N ILE A 27 9.72 14.30 -7.36
CA ILE A 27 10.21 15.03 -6.18
C ILE A 27 11.01 14.08 -5.29
N SER A 28 12.26 14.44 -5.03
CA SER A 28 13.11 13.78 -4.03
C SER A 28 13.37 14.75 -2.88
N THR A 29 12.97 14.37 -1.67
CA THR A 29 13.20 15.17 -0.46
C THR A 29 13.57 14.27 0.72
N ARG A 30 14.28 14.85 1.70
CA ARG A 30 14.63 14.18 2.98
C ARG A 30 13.86 14.74 4.18
N VAL A 31 13.03 15.76 3.96
CA VAL A 31 12.22 16.41 5.00
C VAL A 31 10.75 16.04 4.85
N PRO A 32 9.93 16.14 5.92
CA PRO A 32 8.50 15.86 5.83
C PRO A 32 7.79 16.68 4.76
N ALA A 33 7.03 15.98 3.93
CA ALA A 33 6.26 16.57 2.85
C ALA A 33 4.79 16.17 2.92
N GLU A 34 3.91 17.14 2.70
CA GLU A 34 2.51 16.92 2.36
C GLU A 34 2.33 17.21 0.88
N ILE A 35 1.99 16.19 0.11
CA ILE A 35 1.84 16.27 -1.33
C ILE A 35 0.45 15.72 -1.66
N SER A 36 -0.47 16.57 -2.14
CA SER A 36 -1.86 16.17 -2.42
C SER A 36 -2.48 16.91 -3.60
N ASN A 37 -3.46 16.29 -4.27
CA ASN A 37 -4.20 16.87 -5.39
C ASN A 37 -3.29 17.32 -6.57
N ASN A 38 -2.20 16.60 -6.83
CA ASN A 38 -1.29 16.87 -7.95
C ASN A 38 -1.56 15.89 -9.09
N ARG A 39 -1.68 16.38 -10.32
CA ARG A 39 -2.20 15.57 -11.44
C ARG A 39 -1.18 14.57 -12.01
N ILE A 40 0.11 14.83 -11.84
CA ILE A 40 1.23 14.06 -12.43
C ILE A 40 2.44 14.11 -11.49
N LEU A 41 2.35 13.48 -10.32
CA LEU A 41 3.53 13.24 -9.48
C LEU A 41 3.78 11.75 -9.40
N GLU A 42 4.91 11.33 -9.98
CA GLU A 42 5.41 9.97 -9.91
C GLU A 42 6.51 9.89 -8.86
N PHE A 43 6.45 8.85 -8.03
CA PHE A 43 7.49 8.54 -7.08
C PHE A 43 8.08 7.17 -7.39
N THR A 44 9.41 7.08 -7.39
CA THR A 44 10.07 5.79 -7.48
C THR A 44 9.83 4.97 -6.22
N PHE A 45 9.93 3.64 -6.36
CA PHE A 45 9.81 2.73 -5.22
C PHE A 45 10.80 3.07 -4.10
N GLU A 46 12.02 3.44 -4.46
CA GLU A 46 13.09 3.81 -3.52
C GLU A 46 12.77 5.10 -2.77
N GLU A 47 12.26 6.13 -3.46
CA GLU A 47 11.86 7.39 -2.83
C GLU A 47 10.75 7.16 -1.82
N VAL A 48 9.71 6.41 -2.20
CA VAL A 48 8.59 6.12 -1.31
C VAL A 48 9.03 5.26 -0.12
N GLU A 49 9.85 4.24 -0.34
CA GLU A 49 10.40 3.45 0.76
C GLU A 49 11.24 4.31 1.71
N MET A 50 12.04 5.24 1.19
CA MET A 50 12.79 6.19 2.00
C MET A 50 11.85 7.12 2.79
N PHE A 51 10.80 7.65 2.16
CA PHE A 51 9.82 8.52 2.82
C PHE A 51 9.07 7.82 3.94
N THR A 52 8.66 6.58 3.69
CA THR A 52 7.90 5.77 4.66
C THR A 52 8.81 5.27 5.80
N ALA A 53 10.09 5.03 5.52
CA ALA A 53 11.07 4.64 6.54
C ALA A 53 11.53 5.82 7.40
N LEU A 54 11.79 7.00 6.84
CA LEU A 54 12.39 8.12 7.59
C LEU A 54 11.41 8.81 8.54
N LEU A 55 10.10 8.69 8.31
CA LEU A 55 9.13 9.63 8.87
C LEU A 55 7.91 8.89 9.42
N GLN A 56 7.88 8.77 10.75
CA GLN A 56 6.72 8.32 11.54
C GLN A 56 5.44 8.96 11.00
N ALA A 57 4.54 8.18 10.39
CA ALA A 57 3.11 8.41 10.17
C ALA A 57 2.60 9.78 9.62
N LYS A 58 3.45 10.78 9.39
CA LYS A 58 3.04 12.19 9.20
C LYS A 58 3.10 12.67 7.76
N ASN A 59 3.83 11.97 6.89
CA ASN A 59 3.83 12.32 5.47
C ASN A 59 2.56 11.80 4.82
N ARG A 60 1.87 12.69 4.11
CA ARG A 60 0.72 12.35 3.28
C ARG A 60 1.12 12.58 1.83
N ILE A 61 1.43 11.49 1.14
CA ILE A 61 1.92 11.50 -0.24
C ILE A 61 0.85 10.87 -1.12
N GLU A 62 0.18 11.73 -1.88
CA GLU A 62 -0.71 11.33 -2.96
C GLU A 62 0.08 11.38 -4.27
N GLY A 63 -0.02 10.33 -5.07
CA GLY A 63 0.67 10.25 -6.34
C GLY A 63 0.55 8.89 -7.01
N ALA A 64 1.38 8.68 -8.01
CA ALA A 64 1.48 7.42 -8.74
C ALA A 64 2.88 6.82 -8.63
N PHE A 65 2.97 5.51 -8.83
CA PHE A 65 4.24 4.86 -9.11
C PHE A 65 4.48 4.84 -10.64
N PRO A 66 5.74 4.79 -11.10
CA PRO A 66 6.04 4.58 -12.51
C PRO A 66 5.40 3.27 -12.97
N SER A 67 4.86 3.24 -14.18
CA SER A 67 4.24 2.05 -14.80
C SER A 67 4.99 1.53 -16.02
N GLU A 68 6.01 2.27 -16.49
CA GLU A 68 6.86 1.92 -17.62
C GLU A 68 8.30 1.68 -17.16
N ASN A 69 9.07 0.91 -17.95
CA ASN A 69 10.50 0.62 -17.68
C ASN A 69 10.75 0.08 -16.26
N LEU A 70 9.89 -0.83 -15.81
CA LEU A 70 9.91 -1.36 -14.46
C LEU A 70 11.11 -2.29 -14.20
N PRO A 71 11.63 -2.33 -12.96
CA PRO A 71 12.64 -3.31 -12.57
C PRO A 71 12.16 -4.76 -12.77
N ALA A 72 13.10 -5.68 -12.93
CA ALA A 72 12.79 -7.11 -12.99
C ALA A 72 12.03 -7.57 -11.73
N GLY A 73 10.99 -8.38 -11.93
CA GLY A 73 10.15 -8.91 -10.86
C GLY A 73 9.07 -7.94 -10.34
N VAL A 74 8.95 -6.74 -10.91
CA VAL A 74 7.82 -5.84 -10.70
C VAL A 74 6.78 -6.05 -11.81
N CYS A 75 5.54 -6.33 -11.42
CA CYS A 75 4.45 -6.53 -12.37
C CYS A 75 3.30 -5.58 -12.09
N VAL A 76 2.80 -4.96 -13.16
CA VAL A 76 1.55 -4.19 -13.10
C VAL A 76 0.40 -5.19 -13.04
N PHE A 77 -0.47 -5.04 -12.06
CA PHE A 77 -1.64 -5.89 -11.89
C PHE A 77 -2.86 -5.07 -11.47
N ASN A 78 -3.98 -5.31 -12.14
CA ASN A 78 -5.27 -4.76 -11.75
C ASN A 78 -6.32 -5.86 -11.89
N SER A 79 -6.95 -6.25 -10.78
CA SER A 79 -7.95 -7.32 -10.74
C SER A 79 -9.19 -7.07 -11.62
N ASP A 80 -9.49 -5.81 -11.97
CA ASP A 80 -10.59 -5.49 -12.89
C ASP A 80 -10.25 -5.83 -14.35
N LYS A 81 -8.97 -6.01 -14.66
CA LYS A 81 -8.44 -6.17 -16.03
C LYS A 81 -7.67 -7.46 -16.23
N ASN A 82 -7.15 -8.05 -15.15
CA ASN A 82 -6.17 -9.12 -15.20
C ASN A 82 -6.59 -10.27 -14.28
N ASP A 83 -6.33 -11.49 -14.73
CA ASP A 83 -6.45 -12.69 -13.92
C ASP A 83 -5.19 -12.89 -13.08
N ILE A 84 -5.32 -13.20 -11.78
CA ILE A 84 -4.18 -13.51 -10.89
C ILE A 84 -3.37 -14.67 -11.46
N ALA A 85 -4.01 -15.64 -12.12
CA ALA A 85 -3.31 -16.78 -12.73
C ALA A 85 -2.29 -16.35 -13.80
N ALA A 86 -2.46 -15.16 -14.39
CA ALA A 86 -1.55 -14.60 -15.39
C ALA A 86 -0.33 -13.88 -14.79
N ILE A 87 -0.24 -13.73 -13.45
CA ILE A 87 0.93 -13.15 -12.80
C ILE A 87 2.16 -14.04 -13.10
N PRO A 88 3.27 -13.49 -13.63
CA PRO A 88 4.48 -14.26 -13.91
C PRO A 88 5.09 -14.93 -12.66
N GLU A 89 5.77 -16.07 -12.82
CA GLU A 89 6.43 -16.80 -11.70
C GLU A 89 7.66 -16.08 -11.12
N ASN A 90 8.19 -15.07 -11.81
CA ASN A 90 9.27 -14.24 -11.30
C ASN A 90 8.75 -12.94 -10.67
N CYS A 91 7.43 -12.80 -10.54
CA CYS A 91 6.81 -11.62 -9.95
C CYS A 91 6.92 -11.66 -8.44
N THR A 92 7.71 -10.75 -7.86
CA THR A 92 7.84 -10.62 -6.39
C THR A 92 7.26 -9.30 -5.89
N THR A 93 6.97 -8.38 -6.79
CA THR A 93 6.42 -7.06 -6.47
C THR A 93 5.21 -6.79 -7.36
N LEU A 94 4.07 -6.51 -6.75
CA LEU A 94 2.89 -6.04 -7.48
C LEU A 94 2.78 -4.53 -7.41
N LEU A 95 2.49 -3.94 -8.57
CA LEU A 95 2.08 -2.56 -8.70
C LEU A 95 0.61 -2.53 -9.15
N GLY A 96 -0.28 -2.05 -8.29
CA GLY A 96 -1.69 -1.83 -8.62
C GLY A 96 -2.69 -2.34 -7.60
N LEU A 97 -3.86 -2.76 -8.07
CA LEU A 97 -5.05 -2.98 -7.24
C LEU A 97 -5.39 -4.47 -7.16
N LEU A 98 -5.53 -4.96 -5.92
CA LEU A 98 -6.15 -6.25 -5.60
C LEU A 98 -7.55 -5.98 -5.06
N TYR A 99 -8.55 -5.95 -5.94
CA TYR A 99 -9.96 -5.78 -5.59
C TYR A 99 -10.76 -7.04 -5.93
N TYR A 100 -11.35 -7.68 -4.92
CA TYR A 100 -12.18 -8.87 -5.11
C TYR A 100 -13.39 -8.84 -4.19
N GLU A 101 -14.54 -9.24 -4.76
CA GLU A 101 -15.79 -9.40 -4.05
C GLU A 101 -16.31 -10.83 -4.26
N ARG A 102 -16.65 -11.54 -3.17
CA ARG A 102 -17.23 -12.91 -3.20
C ARG A 102 -16.42 -13.93 -4.02
N HIS A 103 -15.13 -13.68 -4.24
CA HIS A 103 -14.23 -14.55 -4.99
C HIS A 103 -13.71 -15.70 -4.12
N LEU A 104 -13.52 -16.87 -4.72
CA LEU A 104 -12.87 -18.02 -4.09
C LEU A 104 -11.56 -18.30 -4.81
N PHE A 105 -10.43 -18.01 -4.15
CA PHE A 105 -9.12 -18.26 -4.74
C PHE A 105 -8.87 -19.75 -4.95
N THR A 106 -8.39 -20.08 -6.14
CA THR A 106 -7.84 -21.39 -6.49
C THR A 106 -6.43 -21.57 -5.91
N ASP A 107 -5.96 -22.82 -5.80
CA ASP A 107 -4.59 -23.12 -5.36
C ASP A 107 -3.52 -22.42 -6.22
N LEU A 108 -3.79 -22.26 -7.53
CA LEU A 108 -2.88 -21.54 -8.42
C LEU A 108 -2.80 -20.07 -8.03
N GLU A 109 -3.93 -19.40 -7.85
CA GLU A 109 -3.97 -17.99 -7.45
C GLU A 109 -3.34 -17.77 -6.08
N VAL A 110 -3.57 -18.68 -5.13
CA VAL A 110 -2.91 -18.65 -3.82
C VAL A 110 -1.39 -18.72 -3.99
N ARG A 111 -0.86 -19.64 -4.81
CA ARG A 111 0.59 -19.71 -5.08
C ARG A 111 1.13 -18.43 -5.74
N LYS A 112 0.36 -17.84 -6.67
CA LYS A 112 0.72 -16.58 -7.35
C LYS A 112 0.79 -15.39 -6.39
N LEU A 113 -0.09 -15.33 -5.39
CA LEU A 113 -0.06 -14.29 -4.37
C LEU A 113 1.02 -14.56 -3.31
N GLN A 114 1.27 -15.83 -2.98
CA GLN A 114 2.28 -16.20 -1.99
C GLN A 114 3.72 -15.89 -2.42
N GLN A 115 4.04 -15.78 -3.71
CA GLN A 115 5.38 -15.31 -4.14
C GLN A 115 5.58 -13.80 -3.96
N ILE A 116 4.50 -13.03 -3.79
CA ILE A 116 4.57 -11.57 -3.68
C ILE A 116 5.13 -11.17 -2.32
N ARG A 117 6.12 -10.28 -2.35
CA ARG A 117 6.77 -9.70 -1.18
C ARG A 117 6.45 -8.23 -0.98
N LYS A 118 6.18 -7.49 -2.06
CA LYS A 118 5.88 -6.07 -2.01
C LYS A 118 4.63 -5.76 -2.80
N ILE A 119 3.76 -4.92 -2.25
CA ILE A 119 2.56 -4.42 -2.91
C ILE A 119 2.62 -2.89 -2.87
N TYR A 120 2.76 -2.29 -4.05
CA TYR A 120 2.64 -0.86 -4.26
C TYR A 120 1.24 -0.57 -4.82
N GLY A 121 0.30 -0.31 -3.92
CA GLY A 121 -1.12 -0.13 -4.25
C GLY A 121 -2.03 -0.57 -3.10
N ASN A 122 -3.22 -1.05 -3.45
CA ASN A 122 -4.31 -1.29 -2.51
C ASN A 122 -4.79 -2.74 -2.53
N ILE A 123 -5.21 -3.25 -1.37
CA ILE A 123 -5.85 -4.54 -1.19
C ILE A 123 -7.25 -4.31 -0.62
N ASN A 124 -8.28 -4.65 -1.39
CA ASN A 124 -9.67 -4.41 -1.06
C ASN A 124 -10.47 -5.69 -1.26
N PHE A 125 -10.81 -6.38 -0.17
CA PHE A 125 -11.58 -7.63 -0.23
C PHE A 125 -12.94 -7.46 0.42
N SER A 126 -13.96 -7.98 -0.24
CA SER A 126 -15.35 -7.90 0.21
C SER A 126 -16.01 -9.27 0.17
N GLU A 127 -16.65 -9.68 1.25
CA GLU A 127 -17.51 -10.88 1.32
C GLU A 127 -16.83 -12.16 0.81
N MET A 128 -15.51 -12.27 0.97
CA MET A 128 -14.73 -13.44 0.53
C MET A 128 -14.72 -14.52 1.63
N PRO A 129 -14.73 -15.82 1.26
CA PRO A 129 -14.69 -16.93 2.20
C PRO A 129 -13.25 -17.23 2.67
N ILE A 130 -12.49 -16.22 3.09
CA ILE A 130 -11.12 -16.40 3.59
C ILE A 130 -11.09 -16.49 5.11
N GLU A 131 -10.31 -17.43 5.66
CA GLU A 131 -10.22 -17.66 7.11
C GLU A 131 -9.03 -16.93 7.76
N ASN A 132 -7.99 -16.65 6.97
CA ASN A 132 -6.76 -15.98 7.37
C ASN A 132 -6.09 -15.33 6.14
N LEU A 133 -5.03 -14.55 6.38
CA LEU A 133 -4.28 -13.85 5.34
C LEU A 133 -3.02 -14.60 4.85
N SER A 134 -2.98 -15.93 4.97
CA SER A 134 -1.81 -16.74 4.56
C SER A 134 -1.47 -16.66 3.07
N ILE A 135 -2.42 -16.24 2.22
CA ILE A 135 -2.18 -15.89 0.81
C ILE A 135 -1.14 -14.76 0.66
N PHE A 136 -0.94 -13.97 1.72
CA PHE A 136 0.05 -12.89 1.82
C PHE A 136 1.17 -13.20 2.82
N SER A 137 1.43 -14.47 3.11
CA SER A 137 2.44 -14.92 4.10
C SER A 137 3.86 -14.43 3.85
N ASN A 138 4.20 -14.05 2.62
CA ASN A 138 5.50 -13.49 2.25
C ASN A 138 5.52 -11.97 2.07
N VAL A 139 4.39 -11.28 2.27
CA VAL A 139 4.31 -9.84 2.08
C VAL A 139 5.06 -9.12 3.21
N GLU A 140 6.07 -8.36 2.80
CA GLU A 140 6.95 -7.56 3.65
C GLU A 140 6.55 -6.09 3.65
N LYS A 141 5.99 -5.59 2.53
CA LYS A 141 5.63 -4.17 2.37
C LYS A 141 4.30 -3.99 1.65
N ILE A 142 3.45 -3.12 2.17
CA ILE A 142 2.23 -2.65 1.50
C ILE A 142 2.23 -1.13 1.55
N ILE A 143 2.29 -0.48 0.39
CA ILE A 143 2.41 0.97 0.29
C ILE A 143 1.41 1.50 -0.74
N SER A 144 0.44 2.27 -0.26
CA SER A 144 -0.55 2.98 -1.09
C SER A 144 -0.24 4.47 -1.12
N LEU A 145 -0.18 5.05 -2.33
CA LEU A 145 -0.21 6.51 -2.53
C LEU A 145 -1.61 7.03 -2.83
N ASN A 146 -2.64 6.18 -2.75
CA ASN A 146 -4.01 6.56 -3.00
C ASN A 146 -4.59 7.29 -1.78
N ALA A 147 -5.11 8.50 -1.97
CA ALA A 147 -5.70 9.32 -0.91
C ALA A 147 -7.13 8.91 -0.52
N SER A 148 -7.84 8.22 -1.41
CA SER A 148 -9.26 7.94 -1.27
C SER A 148 -9.56 6.62 -0.56
N VAL A 149 -8.58 5.70 -0.52
CA VAL A 149 -8.77 4.36 0.05
C VAL A 149 -7.61 3.95 0.97
N PRO A 150 -7.88 3.14 2.01
CA PRO A 150 -6.84 2.48 2.79
C PRO A 150 -5.88 1.66 1.95
N ALA A 151 -4.68 1.38 2.46
CA ALA A 151 -3.79 0.42 1.81
C ALA A 151 -4.37 -1.00 1.86
N VAL A 152 -5.04 -1.35 2.96
CA VAL A 152 -5.78 -2.60 3.11
C VAL A 152 -7.18 -2.31 3.65
N GLN A 153 -8.21 -2.80 2.95
CA GLN A 153 -9.60 -2.71 3.36
C GLN A 153 -10.29 -4.06 3.24
N PHE A 154 -10.88 -4.52 4.33
CA PHE A 154 -11.69 -5.72 4.39
C PHE A 154 -13.12 -5.40 4.81
N TYR A 155 -14.08 -5.92 4.06
CA TYR A 155 -15.50 -5.73 4.31
C TYR A 155 -16.21 -7.08 4.32
N GLY A 156 -17.01 -7.38 5.35
CA GLY A 156 -17.88 -8.57 5.35
C GLY A 156 -17.15 -9.91 5.29
N LEU A 157 -15.89 -9.99 5.75
CA LEU A 157 -15.11 -11.24 5.74
C LEU A 157 -15.47 -12.09 6.97
N ASP A 158 -16.68 -12.65 6.99
CA ASP A 158 -17.24 -13.30 8.18
C ASP A 158 -16.53 -14.59 8.59
N LYS A 159 -15.72 -15.19 7.71
CA LYS A 159 -14.88 -16.34 8.06
C LYS A 159 -13.50 -15.96 8.57
N LEU A 160 -13.09 -14.69 8.41
CA LEU A 160 -11.75 -14.25 8.76
C LEU A 160 -11.61 -14.27 10.28
N THR A 161 -10.62 -15.02 10.77
CA THR A 161 -10.36 -15.18 12.22
C THR A 161 -9.09 -14.47 12.67
N SER A 162 -8.14 -14.28 11.75
CA SER A 162 -6.85 -13.64 12.00
C SER A 162 -6.45 -12.72 10.85
N ILE A 163 -5.89 -11.57 11.18
CA ILE A 163 -5.36 -10.57 10.25
C ILE A 163 -3.83 -10.50 10.27
N GLU A 164 -3.17 -11.52 10.80
CA GLU A 164 -1.73 -11.56 10.90
C GLU A 164 -1.06 -11.62 9.53
N LEU A 165 -0.04 -10.78 9.35
CA LEU A 165 0.84 -10.75 8.19
C LEU A 165 2.28 -10.89 8.69
N PRO A 166 2.77 -12.11 8.97
CA PRO A 166 3.91 -12.34 9.85
C PRO A 166 5.23 -11.70 9.37
N LYS A 167 5.36 -11.43 8.06
CA LYS A 167 6.54 -10.78 7.48
C LYS A 167 6.37 -9.28 7.21
N LEU A 168 5.18 -8.71 7.45
CA LEU A 168 4.92 -7.31 7.15
C LEU A 168 5.75 -6.41 8.06
N GLN A 169 6.63 -5.63 7.45
CA GLN A 169 7.53 -4.69 8.11
C GLN A 169 7.12 -3.25 7.90
N ASN A 170 6.46 -2.95 6.78
CA ASN A 170 6.06 -1.60 6.42
C ASN A 170 4.64 -1.57 5.83
N LEU A 171 3.77 -0.81 6.47
CA LEU A 171 2.42 -0.50 6.00
C LEU A 171 2.24 1.01 5.89
N TYR A 172 1.93 1.51 4.69
CA TYR A 172 1.73 2.93 4.45
C TYR A 172 0.49 3.20 3.57
N SER A 173 -0.23 4.26 3.90
CA SER A 173 -1.24 4.91 3.07
C SER A 173 -1.10 6.42 3.22
N TYR A 174 -1.59 7.17 2.22
CA TYR A 174 -1.80 8.62 2.33
C TYR A 174 -2.66 8.98 3.55
N SER A 175 -3.70 8.20 3.81
CA SER A 175 -4.62 8.45 4.91
C SER A 175 -4.12 7.83 6.23
N ASP A 176 -4.59 8.38 7.34
CA ASP A 176 -4.31 7.82 8.67
C ASP A 176 -4.96 6.42 8.83
N MET A 177 -5.94 6.09 7.99
CA MET A 177 -6.58 4.76 7.94
C MET A 177 -5.85 3.86 6.95
N ARG A 178 -4.75 3.24 7.40
CA ARG A 178 -3.93 2.33 6.56
C ARG A 178 -4.54 0.95 6.39
N PHE A 179 -5.16 0.45 7.46
CA PHE A 179 -5.82 -0.84 7.53
C PHE A 179 -7.24 -0.60 8.05
N SER A 180 -8.23 -1.12 7.33
CA SER A 180 -9.64 -0.98 7.68
C SER A 180 -10.32 -2.34 7.64
N ILE A 181 -11.08 -2.64 8.70
CA ILE A 181 -11.88 -3.85 8.84
C ILE A 181 -13.27 -3.40 9.20
N VAL A 182 -14.25 -3.77 8.38
CA VAL A 182 -15.64 -3.39 8.55
C VAL A 182 -16.51 -4.62 8.43
N SER A 183 -17.45 -4.79 9.36
CA SER A 183 -18.43 -5.87 9.33
C SER A 183 -17.84 -7.28 9.21
N CYS A 184 -16.64 -7.54 9.76
CA CYS A 184 -16.03 -8.86 9.79
C CYS A 184 -16.25 -9.48 11.18
N THR A 185 -17.23 -10.36 11.31
CA THR A 185 -17.77 -10.74 12.63
C THR A 185 -16.96 -11.76 13.41
N SER A 186 -16.09 -12.53 12.75
CA SER A 186 -15.36 -13.64 13.37
C SER A 186 -13.90 -13.31 13.73
N ILE A 187 -13.45 -12.07 13.46
CA ILE A 187 -12.07 -11.67 13.75
C ILE A 187 -11.91 -11.45 15.25
N ASN A 188 -10.88 -12.08 15.82
CA ASN A 188 -10.47 -11.82 17.19
C ASN A 188 -9.27 -10.86 17.22
N ILE A 189 -9.52 -9.57 17.48
CA ILE A 189 -8.45 -8.57 17.61
C ILE A 189 -7.88 -8.62 19.03
N THR A 190 -6.62 -9.06 19.14
CA THR A 190 -5.91 -9.11 20.43
C THR A 190 -4.97 -7.92 20.60
N ASN A 191 -4.44 -7.72 21.83
CA ASN A 191 -3.42 -6.70 22.08
C ASN A 191 -2.15 -6.96 21.26
N GLU A 192 -1.77 -8.23 21.07
CA GLU A 192 -0.64 -8.62 20.24
C GLU A 192 -0.86 -8.20 18.78
N THR A 193 -2.09 -8.34 18.28
CA THR A 193 -2.48 -7.89 16.95
C THR A 193 -2.31 -6.38 16.82
N CYS A 194 -2.79 -5.59 17.79
CA CYS A 194 -2.61 -4.14 17.80
C CYS A 194 -1.13 -3.75 17.83
N SER A 195 -0.34 -4.32 18.74
CA SER A 195 1.09 -4.05 18.85
C SER A 195 1.89 -4.45 17.60
N PHE A 196 1.46 -5.49 16.88
CA PHE A 196 2.03 -5.87 15.60
C PHE A 196 1.88 -4.76 14.56
N PHE A 197 0.65 -4.24 14.36
CA PHE A 197 0.41 -3.17 13.40
C PHE A 197 1.06 -1.86 13.83
N GLU A 198 1.13 -1.54 15.12
CA GLU A 198 1.91 -0.41 15.62
C GLU A 198 3.38 -0.52 15.20
N ARG A 199 4.02 -1.69 15.34
CA ARG A 199 5.41 -1.88 14.90
C ARG A 199 5.57 -1.78 13.40
N ALA A 200 4.70 -2.42 12.61
CA ALA A 200 4.73 -2.34 11.15
C ALA A 200 4.50 -0.90 10.63
N ASN A 201 3.89 -0.05 11.44
CA ASN A 201 3.71 1.39 11.18
C ASN A 201 4.90 2.26 11.63
N HIS A 202 5.76 1.77 12.52
CA HIS A 202 6.78 2.57 13.20
C HIS A 202 8.23 2.11 12.97
N GLN A 203 8.47 0.94 12.37
CA GLN A 203 9.84 0.45 12.11
C GLN A 203 10.50 1.19 10.93
N ALA A 204 11.00 2.39 11.23
CA ALA A 204 12.20 2.93 10.62
C ALA A 204 13.38 2.03 11.04
N SER A 205 14.09 1.45 10.07
CA SER A 205 15.28 0.64 10.29
C SER A 205 16.29 1.37 11.17
N ARG A 206 16.68 0.74 12.30
CA ARG A 206 17.88 1.09 13.05
C ARG A 206 19.09 0.79 12.16
N TYR A 207 19.66 1.83 11.53
CA TYR A 207 21.03 1.84 11.04
C TYR A 207 21.68 3.13 11.50
#